data_AF-A0AAD8A0U1-F1
#
_entry.id   AF-A0AAD8A0U1-F1
#
_cell.length_a   1.000
_cell.length_b   1.000
_cell.length_c   1.000
_cell.angle_alpha   90.00
_cell.angle_beta   90.00
_cell.angle_gamma   90.00
#
_symmetry.space_group_name_H-M   'P 1'
#
loop_
_entity.id
_entity.type
_entity.pdbx_description
1 polymer ?
#
loop_
_entity_poly.entity_id
_entity_poly.type
_entity_poly.pdbx_seq_one_letter_code
_entity_poly.pdbx_strand_id
1 'polypeptide(L)'
;VSKREGDSSLMQLKEEFRTYEALRREHDAQIVQIATEAGLRIAPDQWSALLYGDTAHKSHMQSIIDKLQTPQSFAQLHLELLAAIDPSPALVAVKTVVTGLVEFIQHHGSR
;
A
#
# COMPACT_ATOMS: atom_id res chain seq x y z
N VAL A 1 -8.61 0.65 22.12
CA VAL A 1 -9.97 0.08 22.01
C VAL A 1 -10.17 -0.86 23.18
N SER A 2 -11.24 -0.70 23.95
CA SER A 2 -11.59 -1.63 25.03
C SER A 2 -12.82 -2.43 24.63
N LYS A 3 -12.63 -3.75 24.48
CA LYS A 3 -13.70 -4.70 24.18
C LYS A 3 -14.38 -5.09 25.49
N ARG A 4 -15.72 -5.01 25.53
CA ARG A 4 -16.54 -5.48 26.65
C ARG A 4 -17.32 -6.70 26.17
N GLU A 5 -17.36 -7.77 26.97
CA GLU A 5 -18.09 -8.98 26.57
C GLU A 5 -19.59 -8.71 26.52
N GLY A 6 -20.22 -9.06 25.40
CA GLY A 6 -21.65 -8.84 25.16
C GLY A 6 -22.03 -7.40 24.77
N ASP A 7 -21.08 -6.47 24.76
CA ASP A 7 -21.32 -5.03 24.58
C ASP A 7 -20.54 -4.41 23.42
N SER A 8 -20.93 -3.19 23.03
CA SER A 8 -20.18 -2.39 22.05
C SER A 8 -18.81 -1.97 22.60
N SER A 9 -17.80 -2.08 21.73
CA SER A 9 -16.43 -1.64 22.00
C SER A 9 -16.35 -0.13 22.25
N LEU A 10 -15.56 0.26 23.25
CA LEU A 10 -15.28 1.67 23.52
C LEU A 10 -14.00 2.11 22.80
N MET A 11 -14.10 3.26 22.14
CA MET A 11 -13.00 3.90 21.43
C MET A 11 -12.57 5.13 22.22
N GLN A 12 -11.27 5.25 22.46
CA GLN A 12 -10.65 6.42 23.08
C GLN A 12 -9.42 6.79 22.26
N LEU A 13 -9.21 8.09 22.09
CA LEU A 13 -7.97 8.59 21.50
C LEU A 13 -6.82 8.31 22.46
N LYS A 14 -5.72 7.81 21.88
CA LYS A 14 -4.43 7.77 22.58
C LYS A 14 -4.02 9.19 22.94
N GLU A 15 -3.20 9.31 23.99
CA GLU A 15 -2.83 10.61 24.55
C GLU A 15 -2.13 11.51 23.52
N GLU A 16 -1.27 10.93 22.69
CA GLU A 16 -0.54 11.61 21.62
C GLU A 16 -1.45 12.19 20.52
N PHE A 17 -2.70 11.75 20.41
CA PHE A 17 -3.65 12.20 19.38
C PHE A 17 -4.78 13.08 19.94
N ARG A 18 -4.64 13.63 21.15
CA ARG A 18 -5.67 14.48 21.77
C ARG A 18 -5.61 15.94 21.31
N THR A 19 -4.61 16.33 20.52
CA THR A 19 -4.55 17.64 19.86
C THR A 19 -4.97 17.52 18.40
N TYR A 20 -5.63 18.56 17.87
CA TYR A 20 -6.08 18.57 16.48
C TYR A 20 -4.92 18.33 15.51
N GLU A 21 -3.79 19.03 15.70
CA GLU A 21 -2.61 18.91 14.85
C GLU A 21 -2.08 17.47 14.78
N ALA A 22 -1.95 16.80 15.93
CA ALA A 22 -1.43 15.44 15.97
C ALA A 22 -2.40 14.43 15.35
N LEU A 23 -3.69 14.55 15.68
CA LEU A 23 -4.73 13.68 15.12
C LEU A 23 -4.87 13.87 13.61
N ARG A 24 -4.86 15.12 13.14
CA ARG A 24 -4.99 15.45 11.72
C ARG A 24 -3.80 14.92 10.94
N ARG A 25 -2.58 15.10 11.46
CA ARG A 25 -1.37 14.56 10.83
C ARG A 25 -1.40 13.03 10.72
N GLU A 26 -1.89 12.33 11.74
CA GLU A 26 -2.04 10.87 11.70
C GLU A 26 -3.11 10.44 10.69
N HIS A 27 -4.24 11.14 10.65
CA HIS A 27 -5.28 10.93 9.66
C HIS A 27 -4.76 11.10 8.22
N ASP A 28 -4.05 12.20 7.95
CA ASP A 28 -3.50 12.45 6.61
C ASP A 28 -2.44 11.40 6.24
N ALA A 29 -1.60 11.00 7.20
CA ALA A 29 -0.60 9.94 6.98
C ALA A 29 -1.25 8.60 6.62
N GLN A 30 -2.36 8.23 7.26
CA GLN A 30 -3.10 7.01 6.92
C GLN A 30 -3.70 7.07 5.50
N ILE A 31 -4.22 8.22 5.07
CA ILE A 31 -4.73 8.38 3.70
C ILE A 31 -3.59 8.25 2.68
N VAL A 32 -2.45 8.89 2.94
CA VAL A 32 -1.25 8.77 2.08
C VAL A 32 -0.78 7.33 2.02
N GLN A 33 -0.79 6.61 3.13
CA GLN A 33 -0.42 5.20 3.19
C GLN A 33 -1.37 4.33 2.34
N ILE A 34 -2.69 4.50 2.48
CA ILE A 34 -3.69 3.76 1.66
C ILE A 34 -3.46 4.01 0.17
N ALA A 35 -3.26 5.27 -0.22
CA ALA A 35 -2.98 5.61 -1.62
C ALA A 35 -1.68 4.96 -2.11
N THR A 36 -0.64 4.95 -1.28
CA THR A 36 0.64 4.32 -1.59
C THR A 36 0.50 2.81 -1.75
N GLU A 37 -0.23 2.15 -0.85
CA GLU A 37 -0.55 0.70 -0.90
C GLU A 37 -1.41 0.34 -2.12
N ALA A 38 -2.24 1.27 -2.59
CA ALA A 38 -2.99 1.14 -3.84
C ALA A 38 -2.17 1.46 -5.10
N GLY A 39 -0.89 1.77 -4.96
CA GLY A 39 0.01 2.12 -6.08
C GLY A 39 -0.16 3.54 -6.62
N LEU A 40 -0.94 4.40 -5.98
CA LEU A 40 -1.14 5.78 -6.39
C LEU A 40 0.05 6.65 -5.96
N ARG A 41 0.58 7.43 -6.91
CA ARG A 41 1.65 8.40 -6.66
C ARG A 41 1.08 9.80 -6.84
N ILE A 42 0.84 10.49 -5.73
CA ILE A 42 0.22 11.82 -5.70
C ILE A 42 1.24 12.81 -5.13
N ALA A 43 1.42 13.95 -5.80
CA ALA A 43 2.39 14.97 -5.40
C ALA A 43 1.91 15.78 -4.17
N PRO A 44 2.81 16.38 -3.38
CA PRO A 44 2.44 17.09 -2.15
C PRO A 44 1.47 18.28 -2.36
N ASP A 45 1.59 18.99 -3.48
CA ASP A 45 0.68 20.07 -3.87
C ASP A 45 -0.70 19.54 -4.24
N GLN A 46 -0.77 18.40 -4.93
CA GLN A 46 -2.04 17.71 -5.21
C GLN A 46 -2.70 17.20 -3.92
N TRP A 47 -1.92 16.67 -2.98
CA TRP A 47 -2.45 16.29 -1.66
C TRP A 47 -3.02 17.47 -0.88
N SER A 48 -2.32 18.61 -0.89
CA SER A 48 -2.81 19.86 -0.30
C SER A 48 -4.18 20.24 -0.89
N ALA A 49 -4.31 20.18 -2.21
CA ALA A 49 -5.57 20.47 -2.89
C ALA A 49 -6.68 19.45 -2.55
N LEU A 50 -6.36 18.16 -2.47
CA LEU A 50 -7.32 17.09 -2.19
C LEU A 50 -7.84 17.09 -0.74
N LEU A 51 -6.97 17.32 0.24
CA LEU A 51 -7.30 17.19 1.67
C LEU A 51 -7.69 18.53 2.33
N TYR A 52 -7.29 19.66 1.73
CA TYR A 52 -7.49 21.00 2.30
C TYR A 52 -8.12 22.00 1.33
N GLY A 53 -8.18 21.70 0.03
CA GLY A 53 -8.70 22.64 -0.98
C GLY A 53 -7.78 23.84 -1.25
N ASP A 54 -6.50 23.75 -0.85
CA ASP A 54 -5.52 24.83 -0.97
C ASP A 54 -4.13 24.32 -1.38
N THR A 55 -3.16 25.23 -1.51
CA THR A 55 -1.74 24.90 -1.74
C THR A 55 -0.85 25.20 -0.53
N ALA A 56 -1.44 25.65 0.58
CA ALA A 56 -0.71 26.09 1.77
C ALA A 56 -0.15 24.90 2.57
N HIS A 57 -0.78 23.73 2.50
CA HIS A 57 -0.39 22.52 3.24
C HIS A 57 0.64 21.66 2.50
N LYS A 58 1.23 22.16 1.40
CA LYS A 58 2.24 21.44 0.61
C LYS A 58 3.41 20.93 1.47
N SER A 59 3.96 21.76 2.35
CA SER A 59 5.09 21.40 3.21
C SER A 59 4.73 20.36 4.27
N HIS A 60 3.52 20.47 4.83
CA HIS A 60 2.95 19.47 5.75
C HIS A 60 2.84 18.10 5.06
N MET A 61 2.27 18.06 3.86
CA MET A 61 2.14 16.82 3.09
C MET A 61 3.50 16.25 2.69
N GLN A 62 4.45 17.10 2.27
CA GLN A 62 5.82 16.65 1.97
C GLN A 62 6.46 15.97 3.19
N SER A 63 6.35 16.57 4.38
CA SER A 63 6.89 15.99 5.61
C SER A 63 6.27 14.62 5.95
N ILE A 64 4.98 14.43 5.66
CA ILE A 64 4.31 13.14 5.85
C ILE A 64 4.88 12.10 4.86
N ILE A 65 4.97 12.45 3.58
CA ILE A 65 5.50 11.56 2.54
C ILE A 65 6.92 11.12 2.88
N ASP A 66 7.79 12.07 3.23
CA ASP A 66 9.18 11.79 3.59
C ASP A 66 9.27 10.86 4.81
N LYS A 67 8.39 11.04 5.80
CA LYS A 67 8.34 10.17 6.99
C LYS A 67 7.87 8.74 6.65
N LEU A 68 7.00 8.58 5.66
CA LEU A 68 6.47 7.28 5.24
C LEU A 68 7.43 6.51 4.31
N GLN A 69 8.38 7.19 3.67
CA GLN A 69 9.44 6.57 2.88
C GLN A 69 10.46 5.85 3.79
N THR A 70 10.13 4.64 4.27
CA THR A 70 11.09 3.77 4.97
C THR A 70 11.95 3.01 3.95
N PRO A 71 13.18 2.57 4.27
CA PRO A 71 14.03 1.80 3.33
C PRO A 71 13.40 0.48 2.86
N GLN A 72 12.42 -0.08 3.59
CA GLN A 72 11.62 -1.22 3.13
C GLN A 72 10.73 -0.87 1.91
N SER A 73 10.36 0.41 1.75
CA SER A 73 9.62 0.88 0.59
C SER A 73 10.40 0.70 -0.71
N PHE A 74 11.73 0.75 -0.70
CA PHE A 74 12.54 0.47 -1.91
C PHE A 74 12.41 -0.99 -2.36
N ALA A 75 12.42 -1.95 -1.42
CA ALA A 75 12.21 -3.36 -1.73
C ALA A 75 10.78 -3.61 -2.25
N GLN A 76 9.78 -2.94 -1.67
CA GLN A 76 8.40 -2.98 -2.17
C GLN A 76 8.27 -2.36 -3.56
N LEU A 77 8.92 -1.22 -3.83
CA LEU A 77 8.96 -0.59 -5.16
C LEU A 77 9.59 -1.50 -6.20
N HIS A 78 10.63 -2.24 -5.82
CA HIS A 78 11.26 -3.25 -6.69
C HIS A 78 10.31 -4.43 -6.95
N LEU A 79 9.60 -4.92 -5.92
CA LEU A 79 8.58 -5.97 -6.06
C LEU A 79 7.39 -5.51 -6.91
N GLU A 80 6.90 -4.28 -6.74
CA GLU A 80 5.84 -3.68 -7.55
C GLU A 80 6.27 -3.54 -9.02
N LEU A 81 7.50 -3.08 -9.26
CA LEU A 81 8.07 -2.99 -10.59
C LEU A 81 8.20 -4.38 -11.24
N LEU A 82 8.69 -5.37 -10.50
CA LEU A 82 8.77 -6.76 -10.99
C LEU A 82 7.37 -7.33 -11.27
N ALA A 83 6.37 -7.06 -10.42
CA ALA A 83 5.00 -7.50 -10.63
C ALA A 83 4.31 -6.80 -11.82
N ALA A 84 4.71 -5.56 -12.14
CA ALA A 84 4.23 -4.84 -13.32
C ALA A 84 4.90 -5.32 -14.62
N ILE A 85 6.12 -5.87 -14.54
CA ILE A 85 6.89 -6.36 -15.70
C ILE A 85 6.64 -7.85 -15.96
N ASP A 86 6.47 -8.67 -14.91
CA ASP A 86 6.29 -10.12 -14.99
C ASP A 86 4.90 -10.50 -14.45
N PRO A 87 4.03 -11.16 -15.23
CA PRO A 87 2.65 -11.38 -14.83
C PRO A 87 2.57 -12.44 -13.72
N SER A 88 2.72 -12.06 -12.46
CA SER A 88 2.49 -12.88 -11.25
C SER A 88 3.26 -14.22 -11.13
N PRO A 89 3.76 -14.59 -9.94
CA PRO A 89 4.33 -15.92 -9.70
C PRO A 89 3.34 -17.07 -10.01
N ALA A 90 2.03 -16.78 -9.99
CA ALA A 90 1.00 -17.73 -10.40
C ALA A 90 1.03 -18.02 -11.91
N LEU A 91 1.23 -17.02 -12.77
CA LEU A 91 1.32 -17.27 -14.23
C LEU A 91 2.65 -17.93 -14.59
N VAL A 92 3.74 -17.63 -13.87
CA VAL A 92 5.01 -18.35 -14.03
C VAL A 92 4.83 -19.82 -13.67
N ALA A 93 4.21 -20.11 -12.52
CA ALA A 93 3.90 -21.48 -12.12
C ALA A 93 2.99 -22.20 -13.14
N VAL A 94 1.94 -21.53 -13.62
CA VAL A 94 1.06 -22.07 -14.67
C VAL A 94 1.84 -22.32 -15.95
N LYS A 95 2.69 -21.39 -16.39
CA LYS A 95 3.52 -21.55 -17.59
C LYS A 95 4.49 -22.71 -17.44
N THR A 96 5.17 -22.84 -16.30
CA THR A 96 6.08 -23.97 -16.04
C THR A 96 5.34 -25.31 -16.04
N VAL A 97 4.17 -25.39 -15.40
CA VAL A 97 3.35 -26.62 -15.39
C VAL A 97 2.82 -26.95 -16.79
N VAL A 98 2.32 -25.96 -17.53
CA VAL A 98 1.80 -26.15 -18.90
C VAL A 98 2.93 -26.58 -19.84
N THR A 99 4.09 -25.92 -19.80
CA THR A 99 5.24 -26.31 -20.60
C THR A 99 5.70 -27.73 -20.27
N GLY A 100 5.85 -28.07 -18.98
CA GLY A 100 6.26 -29.42 -18.56
C GLY A 100 5.23 -30.50 -18.95
N LEU A 101 3.93 -30.18 -18.90
CA LEU A 101 2.88 -31.10 -19.35
C LEU A 101 2.93 -31.32 -20.87
N VAL A 102 3.14 -30.26 -21.65
CA VAL A 102 3.27 -30.34 -23.11
C VAL A 102 4.49 -31.19 -23.48
N GLU A 103 5.64 -30.95 -22.85
CA GLU A 103 6.86 -31.74 -23.07
C GLU A 103 6.65 -33.22 -22.69
N PHE A 104 6.01 -33.49 -21.55
CA PHE A 104 5.69 -34.85 -21.14
C PHE A 104 4.79 -35.57 -22.14
N ILE A 105 3.74 -34.92 -22.63
CA ILE A 105 2.83 -35.49 -23.63
C ILE A 105 3.55 -35.72 -24.97
N GLN A 106 4.42 -34.80 -25.40
CA GLN A 106 5.16 -34.94 -26.65
C GLN A 106 6.23 -36.05 -26.61
N HIS A 107 6.89 -36.25 -25.48
CA HIS A 107 7.99 -37.20 -25.35
C HIS A 107 7.58 -38.57 -24.79
N HIS A 108 6.49 -38.62 -24.01
CA HIS A 108 6.02 -39.84 -23.33
C HIS A 108 4.57 -40.21 -23.62
N GLY A 109 3.80 -39.35 -24.30
CA GLY A 109 2.49 -39.70 -24.83
C GLY A 109 2.64 -40.57 -26.07
N SER A 110 2.63 -41.90 -25.90
CA SER A 110 2.53 -42.83 -27.02
C SER A 110 1.18 -42.70 -27.73
N ARG A 111 1.22 -42.91 -29.06
CA ARG A 111 0.08 -43.29 -29.90
C ARG A 111 -0.74 -44.41 -29.28
#